data_AF-A0A4V3IY73-F1
#
_entry.id   AF-A0A4V3IY73-F1
#
_cell.length_a   1.000
_cell.length_b   1.000
_cell.length_c   1.000
_cell.angle_alpha   90.00
_cell.angle_beta   90.00
_cell.angle_gamma   90.00
#
_symmetry.space_group_name_H-M   'P 1'
#
loop_
_entity.id
_entity.type
_entity.pdbx_description
1 polymer ?
#
loop_
_entity_poly.entity_id
_entity_poly.type
_entity_poly.pdbx_seq_one_letter_code
_entity_poly.pdbx_strand_id
1 'polypeptide(L)'
;MMKKNIHDYSDIINIERPVFKMNKMSAYERAAQFSPFAALSGHDKAIQETVRNTQEKKFFYENYKNLLDYNLQKILKKINLNPKIRVVYFEKDKLKSGGKYIKKILNIKRIDKTHKILYFENDIKIKLDDIYEIELIK
;
A
#
# COMPACT_ATOMS: atom_id res chain seq x y z
N MET A 1 -40.38 1.73 51.30
CA MET A 1 -39.00 1.52 50.82
C MET A 1 -38.51 2.86 50.28
N MET A 2 -37.57 3.54 50.97
CA MET A 2 -37.08 4.87 50.56
C MET A 2 -36.20 4.76 49.30
N LYS A 3 -36.50 5.57 48.27
CA LYS A 3 -35.68 5.67 47.05
C LYS A 3 -34.39 6.45 47.36
N LYS A 4 -33.23 5.84 47.15
CA LYS A 4 -31.92 6.49 47.30
C LYS A 4 -31.69 7.44 46.10
N ASN A 5 -31.35 8.69 46.37
CA ASN A 5 -31.05 9.68 45.35
C ASN A 5 -29.66 9.38 44.75
N ILE A 6 -29.59 9.17 43.43
CA ILE A 6 -28.38 8.74 42.72
C ILE A 6 -27.36 9.90 42.58
N HIS A 7 -27.80 11.13 42.81
CA HIS A 7 -26.96 12.32 42.75
C HIS A 7 -26.46 12.79 44.14
N ASP A 8 -26.86 12.10 45.21
CA ASP A 8 -26.37 12.38 46.55
C ASP A 8 -25.06 11.61 46.80
N TYR A 9 -23.96 12.35 46.83
CA TYR A 9 -22.61 11.83 47.05
C TYR A 9 -22.04 12.28 48.41
N SER A 10 -22.86 12.89 49.27
CA SER A 10 -22.45 13.45 50.56
C SER A 10 -21.64 12.45 51.41
N ASP A 11 -21.99 11.17 51.29
CA ASP A 11 -21.36 10.06 52.00
C ASP A 11 -19.91 9.77 51.56
N ILE A 12 -19.47 10.22 50.37
CA ILE A 12 -18.15 9.85 49.80
C ILE A 12 -17.28 11.04 49.37
N ILE A 13 -17.84 12.24 49.16
CA ILE A 13 -17.09 13.39 48.61
C ILE A 13 -15.96 13.90 49.51
N ASN A 14 -16.09 13.72 50.83
CA ASN A 14 -15.15 14.23 51.83
C ASN A 14 -14.30 13.12 52.46
N ILE A 15 -14.28 11.92 51.89
CA ILE A 15 -13.48 10.81 52.42
C ILE A 15 -12.02 10.98 51.97
N GLU A 16 -11.10 10.99 52.94
CA GLU A 16 -9.67 10.94 52.65
C GLU A 16 -9.29 9.62 51.97
N ARG A 17 -8.40 9.70 50.98
CA ARG A 17 -7.98 8.54 50.21
C ARG A 17 -7.37 7.46 51.14
N PRO A 18 -7.90 6.23 51.16
CA PRO A 18 -7.36 5.16 52.00
C PRO A 18 -5.87 4.92 51.73
N VAL A 19 -5.09 4.85 52.80
CA VAL A 19 -3.67 4.50 52.76
C VAL A 19 -3.52 2.98 52.75
N PHE A 20 -3.11 2.44 51.61
CA PHE A 20 -2.80 1.02 51.45
C PHE A 20 -1.35 0.75 51.87
N LYS A 21 -1.11 -0.39 52.53
CA LYS A 21 0.24 -0.82 52.97
C LYS A 21 1.15 -1.25 51.82
N MET A 22 0.59 -1.54 50.64
CA MET A 22 1.37 -1.90 49.45
C MET A 22 1.89 -0.67 48.72
N ASN A 23 3.10 -0.79 48.17
CA ASN A 23 3.70 0.23 47.33
C ASN A 23 2.79 0.53 46.13
N LYS A 24 2.50 1.82 45.92
CA LYS A 24 1.71 2.26 44.77
C LYS A 24 2.52 2.05 43.50
N MET A 25 1.88 1.46 42.49
CA MET A 25 2.49 1.27 41.18
C MET A 25 2.87 2.62 40.56
N SER A 26 4.09 2.68 40.02
CA SER A 26 4.60 3.89 39.35
C SER A 26 3.72 4.26 38.16
N ALA A 27 3.79 5.52 37.70
CA ALA A 27 3.05 5.94 36.51
C ALA A 27 3.46 5.13 35.26
N TYR A 28 4.74 4.75 35.18
CA TYR A 28 5.29 3.95 34.09
C TYR A 28 4.74 2.53 34.08
N GLU A 29 4.77 1.82 35.21
CA GLU A 29 4.21 0.46 35.31
C GLU A 29 2.69 0.45 35.07
N ARG A 30 1.98 1.51 35.49
CA ARG A 30 0.57 1.71 35.17
C ARG A 30 0.34 1.82 33.66
N ALA A 31 1.17 2.57 32.93
CA ALA A 31 1.05 2.69 31.47
C ALA A 31 1.35 1.37 30.74
N ALA A 32 2.28 0.56 31.27
CA ALA A 32 2.64 -0.73 30.68
C ALA A 32 1.46 -1.72 30.68
N GLN A 33 0.58 -1.70 31.69
CA GLN A 33 -0.63 -2.53 31.73
C GLN A 33 -1.62 -2.22 30.60
N PHE A 34 -1.59 -1.00 30.06
CA PHE A 34 -2.45 -0.55 28.97
C PHE A 34 -1.71 -0.41 27.63
N SER A 35 -0.50 -0.98 27.50
CA SER A 35 0.28 -0.92 26.27
C SER A 35 0.15 -2.22 25.47
N PRO A 36 -0.81 -2.33 24.52
CA PRO A 36 -1.01 -3.54 23.73
C PRO A 36 0.16 -3.89 22.79
N PHE A 37 1.20 -3.05 22.72
CA PHE A 37 2.31 -3.18 21.76
C PHE A 37 3.71 -3.23 22.40
N ALA A 38 3.83 -3.26 23.73
CA ALA A 38 5.14 -3.29 24.41
C ALA A 38 5.95 -4.58 24.17
N ALA A 39 5.31 -5.68 23.76
CA ALA A 39 5.98 -6.93 23.42
C ALA A 39 6.69 -6.91 22.04
N LEU A 40 6.50 -5.86 21.25
CA LEU A 40 7.00 -5.77 19.87
C LEU A 40 8.29 -4.94 19.80
N SER A 41 9.38 -5.34 20.47
CA SER A 41 10.72 -4.76 20.23
C SER A 41 11.24 -4.97 18.79
N GLY A 42 10.43 -5.57 17.89
CA GLY A 42 10.64 -5.64 16.44
C GLY A 42 9.83 -4.63 15.63
N HIS A 43 9.15 -3.65 16.26
CA HIS A 43 8.28 -2.69 15.57
C HIS A 43 9.01 -1.58 14.81
N ASP A 44 10.33 -1.43 14.95
CA ASP A 44 11.09 -0.46 14.14
C ASP A 44 11.06 -0.82 12.65
N LYS A 45 11.02 -2.12 12.34
CA LYS A 45 10.87 -2.60 10.96
C LYS A 45 9.48 -2.29 10.41
N ALA A 46 8.43 -2.51 11.20
CA ALA A 46 7.04 -2.27 10.80
C ALA A 46 6.70 -0.77 10.64
N ILE A 47 7.34 0.12 11.40
CA ILE A 47 7.20 1.58 11.19
C ILE A 47 7.98 2.05 9.96
N GLN A 48 9.17 1.48 9.68
CA GLN A 48 9.85 1.76 8.40
C GLN A 48 9.15 1.12 7.18
N GLU A 49 8.38 0.05 7.39
CA GLU A 49 7.53 -0.60 6.37
C GLU A 49 6.37 0.32 5.96
N THR A 50 5.71 0.98 6.91
CA THR A 50 4.53 1.83 6.64
C THR A 50 4.86 3.17 5.97
N VAL A 51 6.13 3.61 6.02
CA VAL A 51 6.60 4.81 5.30
C VAL A 51 6.98 4.51 3.84
N ARG A 52 7.15 3.23 3.47
CA ARG A 52 7.38 2.83 2.08
C ARG A 52 6.04 2.47 1.44
N ASN A 53 5.40 3.48 0.83
CA ASN A 53 4.25 3.36 -0.09
C ASN A 53 4.43 2.21 -1.10
N THR A 54 4.08 1.00 -0.70
CA THR A 54 4.09 -0.18 -1.56
C THR A 54 2.64 -0.37 -1.97
N GLN A 55 2.27 0.16 -3.13
CA GLN A 55 0.96 -0.10 -3.70
C GLN A 55 0.88 -1.60 -4.04
N GLU A 56 -0.11 -2.29 -3.48
CA GLU A 56 -0.41 -3.66 -3.88
C GLU A 56 -0.65 -3.70 -5.41
N LYS A 57 -0.16 -4.76 -6.08
CA LYS A 57 -0.37 -4.94 -7.52
C LYS A 57 -1.88 -4.96 -7.76
N LYS A 58 -2.42 -3.90 -8.37
CA LYS A 58 -3.85 -3.75 -8.61
C LYS A 58 -4.36 -4.96 -9.39
N PHE A 59 -5.30 -5.69 -8.82
CA PHE A 59 -5.98 -6.78 -9.51
C PHE A 59 -6.71 -6.24 -10.74
N PHE A 60 -6.46 -6.85 -11.89
CA PHE A 60 -7.15 -6.53 -13.13
C PHE A 60 -8.62 -6.96 -12.99
N TYR A 61 -9.56 -6.02 -12.81
CA TYR A 61 -10.96 -6.30 -13.13
C TYR A 61 -11.06 -6.56 -14.64
N GLU A 62 -11.94 -7.47 -15.07
CA GLU A 62 -12.10 -7.87 -16.49
C GLU A 62 -12.21 -6.68 -17.45
N ASN A 63 -12.86 -5.59 -17.02
CA ASN A 63 -13.00 -4.35 -17.78
C ASN A 63 -11.65 -3.69 -18.13
N TYR A 64 -10.63 -3.77 -17.27
CA TYR A 64 -9.31 -3.19 -17.54
C TYR A 64 -8.55 -3.98 -18.60
N LYS A 65 -8.74 -5.30 -18.66
CA LYS A 65 -8.08 -6.15 -19.64
C LYS A 65 -8.55 -5.85 -21.05
N ASN A 66 -9.86 -5.65 -21.22
CA ASN A 66 -10.46 -5.26 -22.51
C ASN A 66 -9.94 -3.89 -23.00
N LEU A 67 -9.79 -2.92 -22.08
CA LEU A 67 -9.25 -1.60 -22.41
C LEU A 67 -7.77 -1.69 -22.83
N LEU A 68 -6.97 -2.48 -22.11
CA LEU A 68 -5.57 -2.70 -22.43
C LEU A 68 -5.42 -3.35 -23.82
N ASP A 69 -6.20 -4.39 -24.10
CA ASP A 69 -6.20 -5.07 -25.41
C ASP A 69 -6.62 -4.12 -26.54
N TYR A 70 -7.64 -3.29 -26.33
CA TYR A 70 -8.05 -2.27 -27.31
C TYR A 70 -6.91 -1.29 -27.61
N ASN A 71 -6.23 -0.78 -26.58
CA ASN A 71 -5.11 0.14 -26.75
C ASN A 71 -3.92 -0.53 -27.44
N LEU A 72 -3.61 -1.80 -27.10
CA LEU A 72 -2.58 -2.59 -27.77
C LEU A 72 -2.88 -2.78 -29.26
N GLN A 73 -4.13 -3.09 -29.62
CA GLN A 73 -4.54 -3.20 -31.03
C GLN A 73 -4.38 -1.87 -31.77
N LYS A 74 -4.72 -0.75 -31.13
CA LYS A 74 -4.55 0.59 -31.71
C LYS A 74 -3.08 0.92 -31.97
N ILE A 75 -2.20 0.54 -31.05
CA ILE A 75 -0.74 0.72 -31.16
C ILE A 75 -0.18 -0.20 -32.27
N LEU A 76 -0.62 -1.46 -32.32
CA LEU A 76 -0.25 -2.42 -33.37
C LEU A 76 -0.52 -1.88 -34.78
N LYS A 77 -1.67 -1.22 -34.99
CA LYS A 77 -2.00 -0.60 -36.29
C LYS A 77 -1.02 0.50 -36.71
N LYS A 78 -0.32 1.12 -35.77
CA LYS A 78 0.61 2.23 -36.00
C LYS A 78 2.07 1.84 -35.79
N ILE A 79 2.37 0.56 -35.57
CA ILE A 79 3.71 0.13 -35.14
C ILE A 79 4.80 0.43 -36.16
N ASN A 80 4.46 0.44 -37.46
CA ASN A 80 5.37 0.79 -38.55
C ASN A 80 5.86 2.26 -38.51
N LEU A 81 5.20 3.12 -37.72
CA LEU A 81 5.56 4.53 -37.54
C LEU A 81 6.34 4.77 -36.23
N ASN A 82 6.78 3.72 -35.56
CA ASN A 82 7.46 3.76 -34.26
C ASN A 82 6.75 4.69 -33.26
N PRO A 83 5.47 4.40 -32.93
CA PRO A 83 4.63 5.34 -32.22
C PRO A 83 5.17 5.60 -30.82
N LYS A 84 5.12 6.87 -30.42
CA LYS A 84 5.42 7.30 -29.06
C LYS A 84 4.26 6.94 -28.16
N ILE A 85 4.54 6.15 -27.13
CA ILE A 85 3.54 5.71 -26.17
C ILE A 85 3.93 6.03 -24.74
N ARG A 86 2.93 6.14 -23.90
CA ARG A 86 3.06 6.18 -22.45
C ARG A 86 2.72 4.79 -21.93
N VAL A 87 3.63 4.20 -21.16
CA VAL A 87 3.45 2.90 -20.52
C VAL A 87 3.60 3.04 -19.02
N VAL A 88 2.69 2.43 -18.28
CA VAL A 88 2.78 2.24 -16.84
C VAL A 88 2.96 0.75 -16.60
N TYR A 89 4.09 0.36 -16.01
CA TYR A 89 4.42 -1.04 -15.76
C TYR A 89 4.88 -1.26 -14.31
N PHE A 90 4.67 -2.47 -13.82
CA PHE A 90 5.09 -2.89 -12.50
C PHE A 90 6.53 -3.43 -12.55
N GLU A 91 7.43 -2.77 -11.83
CA GLU A 91 8.80 -3.25 -11.63
C GLU A 91 8.90 -3.90 -10.26
N LYS A 92 9.15 -5.22 -10.25
CA LYS A 92 9.36 -5.99 -9.01
C LYS A 92 10.62 -5.50 -8.31
N ASP A 93 10.54 -5.27 -7.00
CA ASP A 93 11.73 -4.99 -6.19
C ASP A 93 12.53 -6.29 -6.00
N LYS A 94 13.87 -6.21 -6.06
CA LYS A 94 14.75 -7.36 -5.90
C LYS A 94 14.85 -7.83 -4.45
N LEU A 95 14.51 -6.97 -3.49
CA LEU A 95 14.73 -7.21 -2.06
C LEU A 95 13.45 -7.46 -1.25
N LYS A 96 12.26 -7.24 -1.83
CA LYS A 96 10.96 -7.41 -1.14
C LYS A 96 9.92 -8.10 -2.04
N SER A 97 8.85 -8.62 -1.43
CA SER A 97 7.68 -9.22 -2.12
C SER A 97 6.81 -8.21 -2.89
N GLY A 98 7.20 -6.93 -2.92
CA GLY A 98 6.49 -5.84 -3.59
C GLY A 98 7.20 -5.31 -4.84
N GLY A 99 6.78 -4.13 -5.29
CA GLY A 99 7.36 -3.44 -6.44
C GLY A 99 6.82 -2.04 -6.58
N LYS A 100 7.18 -1.36 -7.68
CA LYS A 100 6.77 0.00 -7.97
C LYS A 100 6.15 0.11 -9.36
N TYR A 101 5.08 0.90 -9.48
CA TYR A 101 4.57 1.31 -10.79
C TYR A 101 5.42 2.44 -11.36
N ILE A 102 6.00 2.19 -12.53
CA ILE A 102 6.84 3.14 -13.25
C ILE A 102 6.09 3.61 -14.48
N LYS A 103 5.96 4.93 -14.60
CA LYS A 103 5.40 5.60 -15.77
C LYS A 103 6.55 6.08 -16.66
N LYS A 104 6.62 5.59 -17.89
CA LYS A 104 7.61 6.00 -18.89
C LYS A 104 6.95 6.33 -20.23
N ILE A 105 7.60 7.21 -20.98
CA ILE A 105 7.23 7.54 -22.36
C ILE A 105 8.32 6.97 -23.26
N LEU A 106 7.94 6.07 -24.17
CA LEU A 106 8.88 5.31 -24.99
C LEU A 106 8.32 5.10 -26.40
N ASN A 107 9.21 4.92 -27.37
CA ASN A 107 8.86 4.56 -28.75
C ASN A 107 8.89 3.04 -28.90
N ILE A 108 7.77 2.45 -29.36
CA ILE A 108 7.71 1.00 -29.60
C ILE A 108 8.44 0.68 -30.89
N LYS A 109 9.36 -0.29 -30.80
CA LYS A 109 10.11 -0.82 -31.94
C LYS A 109 9.45 -2.08 -32.50
N ARG A 110 9.08 -3.02 -31.63
CA ARG A 110 8.41 -4.27 -32.01
C ARG A 110 7.70 -4.91 -30.82
N ILE A 111 6.81 -5.85 -31.12
CA ILE A 111 6.12 -6.67 -30.12
C ILE A 111 6.31 -8.15 -30.44
N ASP A 112 6.70 -8.92 -29.44
CA ASP A 112 6.77 -10.37 -29.51
C ASP A 112 5.50 -10.94 -28.87
N LYS A 113 4.60 -11.45 -29.72
CA LYS A 113 3.33 -12.03 -29.29
C LYS A 113 3.52 -13.39 -28.62
N THR A 114 4.56 -14.14 -28.99
CA THR A 114 4.84 -15.48 -28.47
C THR A 114 5.28 -15.40 -27.01
N HIS A 115 6.24 -14.51 -26.72
CA HIS A 115 6.76 -14.32 -25.37
C HIS A 115 6.02 -13.21 -24.59
N LYS A 116 5.06 -12.53 -25.23
CA LYS A 116 4.30 -11.40 -24.69
C LYS A 116 5.22 -10.27 -24.18
N ILE A 117 6.21 -9.87 -24.99
CA ILE A 117 7.18 -8.83 -24.64
C ILE A 117 7.10 -7.66 -25.63
N LEU A 118 7.04 -6.44 -25.10
CA LEU A 118 7.24 -5.20 -25.86
C LEU A 118 8.73 -4.84 -25.88
N TYR A 119 9.23 -4.53 -27.07
CA TYR A 119 10.58 -4.00 -27.28
C TYR A 119 10.49 -2.53 -27.69
N PHE A 120 11.26 -1.70 -27.00
CA PHE A 120 11.36 -0.26 -27.25
C PHE A 120 12.71 0.09 -27.89
N GLU A 121 12.87 1.32 -28.39
CA GLU A 121 14.09 1.76 -29.09
C GLU A 121 15.37 1.74 -28.23
N ASN A 122 15.27 1.80 -26.90
CA ASN A 122 16.42 1.84 -25.99
C ASN A 122 16.78 0.46 -25.39
N ASP A 123 16.52 -0.64 -26.11
CA ASP A 123 16.64 -2.03 -25.63
C ASP A 123 15.85 -2.34 -24.34
N ILE A 124 14.94 -1.44 -23.97
CA ILE A 124 13.99 -1.65 -22.88
C ILE A 124 13.02 -2.74 -23.32
N LYS A 125 12.85 -3.74 -22.46
CA LYS A 125 11.92 -4.86 -22.64
C LYS A 125 10.93 -4.86 -21.49
N ILE A 126 9.65 -4.83 -21.80
CA ILE A 126 8.58 -4.85 -20.80
C ILE A 126 7.65 -6.02 -21.14
N LYS A 127 7.39 -6.89 -20.16
CA LYS A 127 6.41 -7.97 -20.30
C LYS A 127 5.00 -7.37 -20.27
N LEU A 128 4.14 -7.83 -21.17
CA LEU A 128 2.72 -7.43 -21.21
C LEU A 128 2.01 -7.71 -19.89
N ASP A 129 2.34 -8.82 -19.22
CA ASP A 129 1.73 -9.20 -17.93
C ASP A 129 2.07 -8.26 -16.76
N ASP A 130 3.10 -7.42 -16.94
CA ASP A 130 3.50 -6.40 -15.97
C ASP A 130 3.01 -5.00 -16.37
N ILE A 131 2.39 -4.83 -17.55
CA ILE A 131 1.82 -3.56 -17.99
C ILE A 131 0.46 -3.34 -17.33
N TYR A 132 0.32 -2.21 -16.67
CA TYR A 132 -0.93 -1.77 -16.09
C TYR A 132 -1.72 -0.88 -17.05
N GLU A 133 -1.03 0.01 -17.76
CA GLU A 133 -1.66 0.98 -18.65
C GLU A 133 -0.77 1.27 -19.85
N ILE A 134 -1.38 1.42 -21.03
CA ILE A 134 -0.70 1.78 -22.26
C ILE A 134 -1.55 2.78 -23.04
N GLU A 135 -0.95 3.91 -23.39
CA GLU A 135 -1.63 4.99 -24.12
C GLU A 135 -0.76 5.50 -25.26
N LEU A 136 -1.38 5.73 -26.42
CA LEU A 136 -0.73 6.41 -27.53
C LEU A 136 -0.63 7.91 -27.21
N ILE A 137 0.58 8.47 -27.25
CA ILE A 137 0.75 9.92 -27.21
C ILE A 137 0.59 10.43 -28.64
N LYS A 138 -0.31 11.39 -28.81
CA LYS A 138 -0.63 12.01 -30.10
C LYS A 138 0.37 13.11 -30.43
#